data_AF-A0A1F8RPF1-F1
#
_entry.id   AF-A0A1F8RPF1-F1
#
_cell.length_a   1.000
_cell.length_b   1.000
_cell.length_c   1.000
_cell.angle_alpha   90.00
_cell.angle_beta   90.00
_cell.angle_gamma   90.00
#
_symmetry.space_group_name_H-M   'P 1'
#
loop_
_entity.id
_entity.type
_entity.pdbx_description
1 polymer ?
#
loop_
_entity_poly.entity_id
_entity_poly.type
_entity_poly.pdbx_seq_one_letter_code
_entity_poly.pdbx_strand_id
1 'polypeptide(L)'
;MTEKQRWGVVALFAAAMAWIESAVVYYLRVLIGRVEPYQFDPLPVSVGLGKIELAREVATMVMLLAVGWMAGRTRRSRLGYAMLAFGLWDILYYVFLIPMSGWPRSLLDWDILFLLPLPWWGPVLAPVLIAALMVILGVLISQFDEPERAVWPGRWAWSLNFAGVTLALYVFMADAIRAVGGGVEAVRMVLPVWFNWPLFTVALALLAAPIVDLSRQIWNRHSTRQLAQAKP
;
A
#
# COMPACT_ATOMS: atom_id res chain seq x y z
N MET A 1 6.51 21.29 -16.61
CA MET A 1 7.00 20.58 -15.40
C MET A 1 7.92 19.44 -15.81
N THR A 2 9.14 19.41 -15.28
CA THR A 2 10.08 18.31 -15.46
C THR A 2 9.61 17.06 -14.70
N GLU A 3 10.16 15.89 -15.01
CA GLU A 3 9.75 14.65 -14.34
C GLU A 3 10.06 14.68 -12.84
N LYS A 4 11.22 15.23 -12.45
CA LYS A 4 11.59 15.45 -11.05
C LYS A 4 10.58 16.34 -10.30
N GLN A 5 10.11 17.41 -10.96
CA GLN A 5 9.10 18.29 -10.37
C GLN A 5 7.77 17.57 -10.17
N ARG A 6 7.35 16.70 -11.11
CA ARG A 6 6.11 15.90 -10.96
C ARG A 6 6.19 14.93 -9.81
N TRP A 7 7.30 14.21 -9.74
CA TRP A 7 7.57 13.32 -8.63
C TRP A 7 7.47 14.06 -7.29
N GLY A 8 8.10 15.24 -7.19
CA GLY A 8 8.03 16.08 -5.99
C GLY A 8 6.60 16.53 -5.65
N VAL A 9 5.80 16.92 -6.64
CA VAL A 9 4.40 17.32 -6.44
C VAL A 9 3.53 16.14 -5.99
N VAL A 10 3.71 14.96 -6.58
CA VAL A 10 2.97 13.74 -6.18
C VAL A 10 3.36 13.32 -4.76
N ALA A 11 4.64 13.37 -4.42
CA ALA A 11 5.13 13.06 -3.08
C ALA A 11 4.58 14.06 -2.04
N LEU A 12 4.57 15.36 -2.36
CA LEU A 12 3.97 16.39 -1.49
C LEU A 12 2.47 16.17 -1.30
N PHE A 13 1.74 15.85 -2.37
CA PHE A 13 0.31 15.52 -2.28
C PHE A 13 0.09 14.30 -1.39
N ALA A 14 0.84 13.21 -1.59
CA ALA A 14 0.73 12.00 -0.79
C ALA A 14 1.01 12.27 0.70
N ALA A 15 2.02 13.10 1.01
CA ALA A 15 2.32 13.51 2.37
C ALA A 15 1.20 14.34 3.01
N ALA A 16 0.68 15.35 2.30
CA ALA A 16 -0.43 16.16 2.80
C ALA A 16 -1.70 15.33 3.00
N MET A 17 -1.99 14.41 2.08
CA MET A 17 -3.13 13.50 2.20
C MET A 17 -2.96 12.52 3.37
N ALA A 18 -1.75 11.98 3.56
CA ALA A 18 -1.45 11.10 4.69
C ALA A 18 -1.66 11.80 6.02
N TRP A 19 -1.24 13.06 6.14
CA TRP A 19 -1.49 13.87 7.33
C TRP A 19 -2.99 14.01 7.64
N ILE A 20 -3.80 14.33 6.63
CA ILE A 20 -5.25 14.44 6.78
C ILE A 20 -5.83 13.10 7.25
N GLU A 21 -5.41 12.01 6.62
CA GLU A 21 -5.89 10.68 6.98
C GLU A 21 -5.52 10.31 8.42
N SER A 22 -4.26 10.51 8.83
CA SER A 22 -3.80 10.26 10.20
C SER A 22 -4.59 11.09 11.21
N ALA A 23 -4.87 12.36 10.90
CA ALA A 23 -5.67 13.23 11.76
C ALA A 23 -7.12 12.74 11.89
N VAL A 24 -7.75 12.32 10.78
CA VAL A 24 -9.11 11.76 10.79
C VAL A 24 -9.15 10.48 11.62
N VAL A 25 -8.23 9.54 11.37
CA VAL A 25 -8.16 8.28 12.13
C VAL A 25 -7.89 8.54 13.61
N TYR A 26 -7.01 9.49 13.93
CA TYR A 26 -6.76 9.90 15.31
C TYR A 26 -8.04 10.42 15.98
N TYR A 27 -8.78 11.33 15.33
CA TYR A 27 -10.03 11.84 15.88
C TYR A 27 -11.06 10.74 16.07
N LEU A 28 -11.20 9.81 15.12
CA LEU A 28 -12.08 8.65 15.26
C LEU A 28 -11.69 7.81 16.47
N ARG A 29 -10.39 7.49 16.60
CA ARG A 29 -9.84 6.72 17.72
C ARG A 29 -10.08 7.41 19.08
N VAL A 30 -9.96 8.73 19.15
CA VAL A 30 -10.28 9.51 20.35
C VAL A 30 -11.78 9.48 20.65
N LEU A 31 -12.65 9.67 19.65
CA LEU A 31 -14.10 9.69 19.82
C LEU A 31 -14.67 8.34 20.29
N ILE A 32 -14.08 7.23 19.83
CA ILE A 32 -14.47 5.88 20.29
C ILE A 32 -13.75 5.46 21.58
N GLY A 33 -12.88 6.30 22.14
CA GLY A 33 -12.10 5.98 23.35
C GLY A 33 -11.04 4.90 23.14
N ARG A 34 -10.59 4.67 21.90
CA ARG A 34 -9.66 3.58 21.51
C ARG A 34 -8.49 4.13 20.69
N VAL A 35 -7.60 4.87 21.36
CA VAL A 35 -6.38 5.44 20.76
C VAL A 35 -5.42 4.35 20.25
N GLU A 36 -5.35 3.22 20.97
CA GLU A 36 -4.61 2.04 20.56
C GLU A 36 -5.58 1.02 19.94
N PRO A 37 -5.40 0.63 18.66
CA PRO A 37 -6.39 -0.15 17.93
C PRO A 37 -6.56 -1.58 18.49
N TYR A 38 -5.44 -2.21 18.85
CA TYR A 38 -5.41 -3.59 19.34
C TYR A 38 -5.59 -3.64 20.87
N GLN A 39 -6.80 -3.98 21.33
CA GLN A 39 -7.16 -4.08 22.74
C GLN A 39 -8.14 -5.26 22.96
N PHE A 40 -8.13 -5.87 24.15
CA PHE A 40 -8.97 -7.02 24.48
C PHE A 40 -10.46 -6.68 24.64
N ASP A 41 -10.79 -5.44 24.98
CA ASP A 41 -12.19 -5.04 25.17
C ASP A 41 -12.94 -5.00 23.81
N PRO A 42 -14.21 -5.44 23.77
CA PRO A 42 -15.08 -5.30 22.60
C PRO A 42 -14.99 -3.91 22.01
N LEU A 43 -14.99 -3.80 20.68
CA LEU A 43 -15.17 -2.49 20.05
C LEU A 43 -16.49 -1.89 20.57
N PRO A 44 -16.50 -0.66 21.12
CA PRO A 44 -17.75 0.01 21.40
C PRO A 44 -18.55 0.02 20.10
N VAL A 45 -19.81 -0.42 20.16
CA VAL A 45 -20.69 -0.48 19.00
C VAL A 45 -20.93 0.95 18.51
N SER A 46 -20.04 1.46 17.66
CA SER A 46 -20.23 2.74 17.01
C SER A 46 -21.22 2.53 15.88
N VAL A 47 -22.51 2.55 16.25
CA VAL A 47 -23.64 2.44 15.33
C VAL A 47 -23.52 3.58 14.30
N GLY A 48 -23.09 3.24 13.08
CA GLY A 48 -23.07 4.16 11.93
C GLY A 48 -21.70 4.54 11.37
N LEU A 49 -20.61 4.46 12.14
CA LEU A 49 -19.27 4.85 11.65
C LEU A 49 -18.78 3.92 10.53
N GLY A 50 -19.06 2.62 10.60
CA GLY A 50 -18.50 1.64 9.66
C GLY A 50 -18.80 1.89 8.18
N LYS A 51 -19.98 2.45 7.81
CA LYS A 51 -20.28 2.78 6.41
C LYS A 51 -19.56 4.04 5.93
N ILE A 52 -19.40 5.02 6.83
CA ILE A 52 -18.68 6.27 6.54
C ILE A 52 -17.19 5.96 6.38
N GLU A 53 -16.64 5.12 7.26
CA GLU A 53 -15.25 4.64 7.15
C GLU A 53 -15.02 3.91 5.84
N LEU A 54 -15.94 3.03 5.44
CA LEU A 54 -15.86 2.35 4.16
C LEU A 54 -15.83 3.33 2.98
N ALA A 55 -16.71 4.33 2.99
CA ALA A 55 -16.76 5.34 1.94
C ALA A 55 -15.49 6.21 1.93
N ARG A 56 -14.94 6.54 3.11
CA ARG A 56 -13.69 7.27 3.27
C ARG A 56 -12.51 6.50 2.68
N GLU A 57 -12.36 5.21 2.99
CA GLU A 57 -11.30 4.35 2.44
C GLU A 57 -11.39 4.26 0.91
N VAL A 58 -12.59 4.06 0.35
CA VAL A 58 -12.78 4.09 -1.11
C VAL A 58 -12.38 5.45 -1.68
N ALA A 59 -12.78 6.56 -1.04
CA ALA A 59 -12.44 7.90 -1.49
C ALA A 59 -10.93 8.13 -1.49
N THR A 60 -10.21 7.69 -0.45
CA THR A 60 -8.74 7.76 -0.38
C THR A 60 -8.09 7.00 -1.53
N MET A 61 -8.53 5.77 -1.82
CA MET A 61 -8.04 4.99 -2.96
C MET A 61 -8.29 5.70 -4.30
N VAL A 62 -9.48 6.28 -4.49
CA VAL A 62 -9.84 7.04 -5.70
C VAL A 62 -8.97 8.29 -5.85
N MET A 63 -8.72 9.03 -4.77
CA MET A 63 -7.87 10.23 -4.79
C MET A 63 -6.42 9.89 -5.18
N LEU A 64 -5.85 8.83 -4.60
CA LEU A 64 -4.50 8.37 -4.90
C LEU A 64 -4.36 7.89 -6.35
N LEU A 65 -5.38 7.18 -6.87
CA LEU A 65 -5.43 6.81 -8.27
C LEU A 65 -5.55 8.03 -9.19
N ALA A 66 -6.43 8.99 -8.84
CA ALA A 66 -6.67 10.19 -9.63
C ALA A 66 -5.42 11.07 -9.75
N VAL A 67 -4.68 11.30 -8.65
CA VAL A 67 -3.43 12.09 -8.71
C VAL A 67 -2.38 11.39 -9.57
N GLY A 68 -2.28 10.06 -9.49
CA GLY A 68 -1.40 9.28 -10.36
C GLY A 68 -1.79 9.42 -11.84
N TRP A 69 -3.09 9.36 -12.12
CA TRP A 69 -3.63 9.49 -13.48
C TRP A 69 -3.43 10.88 -14.09
N MET A 70 -3.45 11.92 -13.25
CA MET A 70 -3.16 13.30 -13.66
C MET A 70 -1.67 13.54 -13.88
N ALA A 71 -0.79 12.90 -13.10
CA ALA A 71 0.66 13.10 -13.18
C ALA A 71 1.33 12.41 -14.38
N GLY A 72 0.87 11.21 -14.74
CA GLY A 72 1.48 10.38 -15.78
C GLY A 72 1.10 10.80 -17.22
N ARG A 73 2.09 10.79 -18.12
CA ARG A 73 1.89 11.08 -19.55
C ARG A 73 1.28 9.90 -20.31
N THR A 74 1.68 8.68 -19.96
CA THR A 74 1.18 7.45 -20.57
C THR A 74 0.37 6.65 -19.54
N ARG A 75 -0.41 5.66 -19.99
CA ARG A 75 -1.14 4.76 -19.05
C ARG A 75 -0.20 4.05 -18.07
N ARG A 76 1.05 3.80 -18.46
CA ARG A 76 2.06 3.10 -17.65
C ARG A 76 2.58 4.01 -16.56
N SER A 77 3.09 5.19 -16.92
CA SER A 77 3.53 6.18 -15.95
C SER A 77 2.41 6.64 -15.02
N ARG A 78 1.14 6.69 -15.49
CA ARG A 78 -0.02 6.96 -14.64
C ARG A 78 -0.19 5.93 -13.53
N LEU A 79 -0.09 4.64 -13.85
CA LEU A 79 -0.10 3.58 -12.85
C LEU A 79 1.12 3.70 -11.92
N GLY A 80 2.30 3.97 -12.47
CA GLY A 80 3.52 4.15 -11.67
C GLY A 80 3.39 5.29 -10.63
N TYR A 81 2.84 6.43 -11.04
CA TYR A 81 2.57 7.55 -10.11
C TYR A 81 1.48 7.23 -9.10
N ALA A 82 0.45 6.46 -9.45
CA ALA A 82 -0.57 6.01 -8.51
C ALA A 82 0.04 5.09 -7.43
N MET A 83 0.89 4.14 -7.83
CA MET A 83 1.59 3.24 -6.90
C MET A 83 2.55 4.00 -5.98
N LEU A 84 3.28 4.97 -6.54
CA LEU A 84 4.14 5.86 -5.78
C LEU A 84 3.34 6.66 -4.74
N ALA A 85 2.24 7.29 -5.15
CA ALA A 85 1.38 8.07 -4.26
C ALA A 85 0.82 7.20 -3.14
N PHE A 86 0.30 6.01 -3.47
CA PHE A 86 -0.25 5.07 -2.50
C PHE A 86 0.80 4.61 -1.49
N GLY A 87 1.96 4.15 -1.96
CA GLY A 87 3.01 3.66 -1.05
C GLY A 87 3.60 4.75 -0.17
N LEU A 88 3.77 5.98 -0.68
CA LEU A 88 4.20 7.11 0.14
C LEU A 88 3.14 7.50 1.17
N TRP A 89 1.87 7.56 0.76
CA TRP A 89 0.77 7.87 1.65
C TRP A 89 0.69 6.87 2.81
N ASP A 90 0.80 5.57 2.53
CA ASP A 90 0.67 4.50 3.52
C ASP A 90 1.81 4.54 4.55
N ILE A 91 3.06 4.74 4.10
CA ILE A 91 4.21 4.89 5.00
C ILE A 91 4.07 6.16 5.86
N LEU A 92 3.73 7.28 5.23
CA LEU A 92 3.62 8.56 5.94
C LEU A 92 2.44 8.61 6.91
N TYR A 93 1.37 7.86 6.64
CA TYR A 93 0.24 7.71 7.54
C TYR A 93 0.71 7.20 8.92
N TYR A 94 1.56 6.17 8.95
CA TYR A 94 2.14 5.66 10.19
C TYR A 94 3.11 6.65 10.83
N VAL A 95 3.94 7.32 10.03
CA VAL A 95 4.89 8.33 10.53
C VAL A 95 4.16 9.48 11.23
N PHE A 96 3.04 9.95 10.68
CA PHE A 96 2.27 11.05 11.25
C PHE A 96 1.37 10.63 12.41
N LEU A 97 0.97 9.37 12.50
CA LEU A 97 0.26 8.87 13.68
C LEU A 97 1.12 8.92 14.96
N ILE A 98 2.44 8.70 14.86
CA ILE A 98 3.35 8.70 16.02
C ILE A 98 3.24 9.99 16.85
N PRO A 99 3.42 11.20 16.30
CA PRO A 99 3.30 12.42 17.10
C PRO A 99 1.86 12.73 17.55
N MET A 100 0.83 12.20 16.88
CA MET A 100 -0.58 12.45 17.22
C MET A 100 -1.09 11.55 18.36
N SER A 101 -0.74 10.26 18.33
CA SER A 101 -1.27 9.25 19.26
C SER A 101 -0.23 8.51 20.06
N GLY A 102 1.07 8.69 19.78
CA GLY A 102 2.14 7.86 20.36
C GLY A 102 2.13 6.41 19.86
N TRP A 103 1.47 6.16 18.73
CA TRP A 103 1.31 4.84 18.11
C TRP A 103 1.72 4.94 16.62
N PRO A 104 2.38 3.95 16.01
CA PRO A 104 2.82 2.69 16.63
C PRO A 104 4.06 2.90 17.50
N ARG A 105 4.21 2.08 18.54
CA ARG A 105 5.40 2.04 19.40
C ARG A 105 6.47 1.12 18.81
N SER A 106 6.04 0.12 18.05
CA SER A 106 6.87 -0.84 17.34
C SER A 106 6.27 -1.16 15.97
N LEU A 107 7.12 -1.49 14.99
CA LEU A 107 6.65 -1.97 13.68
C LEU A 107 5.90 -3.31 13.76
N LEU A 108 5.98 -4.02 14.90
CA LEU A 108 5.23 -5.25 15.12
C LEU A 108 3.87 -5.04 15.81
N ASP A 109 3.53 -3.79 16.15
CA ASP A 109 2.21 -3.48 16.72
C ASP A 109 1.12 -3.77 15.69
N TRP A 110 0.02 -4.34 16.17
CA TRP A 110 -1.13 -4.69 15.34
C TRP A 110 -1.98 -3.47 15.00
N ASP A 111 -2.50 -3.45 13.79
CA ASP A 111 -3.43 -2.44 13.32
C ASP A 111 -4.50 -3.04 12.40
N ILE A 112 -5.57 -2.26 12.20
CA ILE A 112 -6.57 -2.50 11.17
C ILE A 112 -6.18 -1.64 9.97
N LEU A 113 -5.67 -2.28 8.93
CA LEU A 113 -5.05 -1.61 7.78
C LEU A 113 -6.10 -0.99 6.87
N PHE A 114 -7.16 -1.73 6.59
CA PHE A 114 -8.31 -1.37 5.76
C PHE A 114 -9.52 -2.19 6.21
N LEU A 115 -10.73 -1.72 5.90
CA LEU A 115 -11.99 -2.41 6.15
C LEU A 115 -12.55 -3.10 4.90
N LEU A 116 -12.01 -2.80 3.71
CA LEU A 116 -12.46 -3.32 2.42
C LEU A 116 -11.71 -4.58 1.96
N PRO A 117 -12.40 -5.64 1.47
CA PRO A 117 -13.83 -5.93 1.60
C PRO A 117 -14.19 -6.46 3.00
N LEU A 118 -13.18 -6.91 3.75
CA LEU A 118 -13.24 -7.32 5.15
C LEU A 118 -12.10 -6.63 5.91
N PRO A 119 -12.15 -6.53 7.24
CA PRO A 119 -11.06 -5.97 8.03
C PRO A 119 -9.73 -6.68 7.79
N TRP A 120 -8.70 -5.90 7.50
CA TRP A 120 -7.32 -6.37 7.30
C TRP A 120 -6.55 -6.17 8.59
N TRP A 121 -6.30 -7.26 9.30
CA TRP A 121 -5.50 -7.22 10.50
C TRP A 121 -4.06 -7.61 10.21
N GLY A 122 -3.12 -6.81 10.70
CA GLY A 122 -1.72 -7.17 10.61
C GLY A 122 -0.80 -6.25 11.42
N PRO A 123 0.46 -6.67 11.62
CA PRO A 123 1.49 -5.81 12.19
C PRO A 123 1.85 -4.69 11.20
N VAL A 124 2.13 -3.47 11.68
CA VAL A 124 2.49 -2.29 10.84
C VAL A 124 3.60 -2.56 9.83
N LEU A 125 4.55 -3.43 10.16
CA LEU A 125 5.63 -3.80 9.26
C LEU A 125 5.10 -4.39 7.94
N ALA A 126 4.00 -5.14 7.96
CA ALA A 126 3.46 -5.79 6.78
C ALA A 126 2.98 -4.80 5.68
N PRO A 127 2.06 -3.84 5.94
CA PRO A 127 1.69 -2.84 4.96
C PRO A 127 2.89 -1.97 4.55
N VAL A 128 3.76 -1.58 5.49
CA VAL A 128 4.96 -0.78 5.19
C VAL A 128 5.89 -1.47 4.18
N LEU A 129 6.08 -2.79 4.28
CA LEU A 129 6.87 -3.56 3.31
C LEU A 129 6.20 -3.59 1.93
N ILE A 130 4.88 -3.76 1.86
CA ILE A 130 4.14 -3.72 0.59
C ILE A 130 4.22 -2.31 -0.02
N ALA A 131 4.01 -1.27 0.80
CA ALA A 131 4.11 0.12 0.39
C ALA A 131 5.51 0.46 -0.16
N ALA A 132 6.57 -0.06 0.47
CA ALA A 132 7.94 0.10 -0.04
C ALA A 132 8.11 -0.54 -1.44
N LEU A 133 7.58 -1.76 -1.66
CA LEU A 133 7.58 -2.37 -3.00
C LEU A 133 6.78 -1.53 -4.00
N MET A 134 5.63 -0.99 -3.60
CA MET A 134 4.83 -0.11 -4.46
C MET A 134 5.56 1.18 -4.83
N VAL A 135 6.28 1.80 -3.89
CA VAL A 135 7.12 2.98 -4.15
C VAL A 135 8.22 2.62 -5.14
N ILE A 136 8.96 1.53 -4.92
CA ILE A 136 10.04 1.08 -5.80
C ILE A 136 9.52 0.82 -7.22
N LEU A 137 8.44 0.05 -7.33
CA LEU A 137 7.83 -0.26 -8.63
C LEU A 137 7.28 0.99 -9.32
N GLY A 138 6.64 1.88 -8.56
CA GLY A 138 6.12 3.15 -9.05
C GLY A 138 7.22 4.08 -9.58
N VAL A 139 8.38 4.14 -8.91
CA VAL A 139 9.57 4.85 -9.37
C VAL A 139 10.12 4.22 -10.66
N LEU A 140 10.30 2.89 -10.69
CA LEU A 140 10.82 2.20 -11.88
C LEU A 140 9.91 2.41 -13.10
N ILE A 141 8.59 2.34 -12.92
CA ILE A 141 7.65 2.55 -14.01
C ILE A 141 7.60 4.02 -14.43
N SER A 142 7.58 4.98 -13.48
CA SER A 142 7.44 6.40 -13.82
C SER A 142 8.70 7.02 -14.42
N GLN A 143 9.89 6.64 -13.94
CA GLN A 143 11.16 7.25 -14.36
C GLN A 143 11.74 6.67 -15.65
N PHE A 144 11.36 5.44 -16.03
CA PHE A 144 11.88 4.75 -17.22
C PHE A 144 10.83 4.54 -18.34
N ASP A 145 9.76 5.34 -18.33
CA ASP A 145 8.69 5.34 -19.35
C ASP A 145 9.05 6.23 -20.56
N GLU A 146 10.12 5.86 -21.29
CA GLU A 146 10.49 6.51 -22.55
C GLU A 146 9.56 6.02 -23.69
N PRO A 147 8.89 6.90 -24.46
CA PRO A 147 7.91 6.49 -25.48
C PRO A 147 8.43 5.47 -26.51
N GLU A 148 9.70 5.58 -26.91
CA GLU A 148 10.31 4.70 -27.91
C GLU A 148 10.88 3.40 -27.33
N ARG A 149 11.10 3.35 -26.01
CA ARG A 149 11.73 2.22 -25.30
C ARG A 149 11.14 2.04 -23.91
N ALA A 150 9.83 1.98 -23.79
CA ALA A 150 9.20 1.83 -22.49
C ALA A 150 9.61 0.49 -21.85
N VAL A 151 9.95 0.51 -20.56
CA VAL A 151 10.15 -0.70 -19.76
C VAL A 151 8.79 -1.09 -19.18
N TRP A 152 8.43 -2.37 -19.25
CA TRP A 152 7.18 -2.87 -18.68
C TRP A 152 7.36 -4.30 -18.18
N PRO A 153 6.79 -4.67 -17.01
CA PRO A 153 6.91 -6.04 -16.53
C PRO A 153 6.24 -7.02 -17.50
N GLY A 154 6.89 -8.16 -17.73
CA GLY A 154 6.33 -9.24 -18.53
C GLY A 154 5.04 -9.81 -17.94
N ARG A 155 4.24 -10.50 -18.77
CA ARG A 155 2.96 -11.10 -18.34
C ARG A 155 3.11 -12.03 -17.13
N TRP A 156 4.21 -12.80 -17.08
CA TRP A 156 4.48 -13.73 -15.98
C TRP A 156 4.81 -13.01 -14.68
N ALA A 157 5.55 -11.91 -14.75
CA ALA A 157 5.83 -11.08 -13.58
C ALA A 157 4.54 -10.47 -13.01
N TRP A 158 3.61 -10.06 -13.88
CA TRP A 158 2.27 -9.62 -13.47
C TRP A 158 1.42 -10.75 -12.89
N SER A 159 1.44 -11.96 -13.46
CA SER A 159 0.72 -13.11 -12.89
C SER A 159 1.23 -13.48 -11.50
N LEU A 160 2.55 -13.47 -11.31
CA LEU A 160 3.17 -13.70 -9.99
C LEU A 160 2.78 -12.59 -9.01
N ASN A 161 2.83 -11.33 -9.44
CA ASN A 161 2.41 -10.21 -8.61
C ASN A 161 0.93 -10.33 -8.18
N PHE A 162 0.03 -10.69 -9.10
CA PHE A 162 -1.38 -10.90 -8.79
C PHE A 162 -1.59 -12.04 -7.79
N ALA A 163 -0.84 -13.14 -7.93
CA ALA A 163 -0.84 -14.22 -6.94
C ALA A 163 -0.34 -13.73 -5.57
N GLY A 164 0.71 -12.90 -5.55
CA GLY A 164 1.20 -12.25 -4.35
C GLY A 164 0.18 -11.32 -3.68
N VAL A 165 -0.53 -10.49 -4.45
CA VAL A 165 -1.62 -9.64 -3.95
C VAL A 165 -2.71 -10.50 -3.33
N THR A 166 -3.18 -11.52 -4.04
CA THR A 166 -4.23 -12.42 -3.55
C THR A 166 -3.82 -13.10 -2.25
N LEU A 167 -2.56 -13.55 -2.16
CA LEU A 167 -2.03 -14.22 -0.98
C LEU A 167 -1.88 -13.25 0.21
N ALA A 168 -1.37 -12.04 -0.02
CA ALA A 168 -1.26 -11.02 1.02
C ALA A 168 -2.64 -10.63 1.57
N LEU A 169 -3.61 -10.40 0.69
CA LEU A 169 -5.00 -10.12 1.07
C LEU A 169 -5.59 -11.27 1.89
N TYR A 170 -5.38 -12.52 1.48
CA TYR A 170 -5.80 -13.68 2.25
C TYR A 170 -5.17 -13.70 3.64
N VAL A 171 -3.87 -13.42 3.78
CA VAL A 171 -3.19 -13.39 5.07
C VAL A 171 -3.80 -12.34 6.00
N PHE A 172 -4.06 -11.12 5.51
CA PHE A 172 -4.67 -10.05 6.30
C PHE A 172 -6.13 -10.32 6.69
N MET A 173 -6.88 -11.00 5.83
CA MET A 173 -8.31 -11.28 6.04
C MET A 173 -8.57 -12.67 6.65
N ALA A 174 -7.54 -13.50 6.90
CA ALA A 174 -7.72 -14.91 7.25
C ALA A 174 -8.67 -15.12 8.43
N ASP A 175 -8.51 -14.34 9.49
CA ASP A 175 -9.36 -14.43 10.69
C ASP A 175 -10.76 -13.85 10.46
N ALA A 176 -10.88 -12.76 9.70
CA ALA A 176 -12.18 -12.23 9.29
C ALA A 176 -12.96 -13.25 8.45
N ILE A 177 -12.30 -13.93 7.51
CA ILE A 177 -12.89 -14.99 6.66
C ILE A 177 -13.39 -16.15 7.51
N ARG A 178 -12.63 -16.57 8.53
CA ARG A 178 -13.07 -17.62 9.47
C ARG A 178 -14.31 -17.20 10.26
N ALA A 179 -14.41 -15.93 10.62
CA ALA A 179 -15.51 -15.38 11.40
C ALA A 179 -16.77 -15.04 10.58
N VAL A 180 -16.67 -14.94 9.25
CA VAL A 180 -17.80 -14.58 8.36
C VAL A 180 -19.04 -15.47 8.58
N GLY A 181 -18.85 -16.76 8.88
CA GLY A 181 -19.96 -17.69 9.15
C GLY A 181 -20.79 -17.34 10.39
N GLY A 182 -20.22 -16.59 11.35
CA GLY A 182 -20.90 -16.10 12.55
C GLY A 182 -21.66 -14.78 12.36
N GLY A 183 -21.67 -14.22 11.14
CA GLY A 183 -22.32 -12.96 10.82
C GLY A 183 -21.47 -11.71 11.07
N VAL A 184 -22.06 -10.54 10.84
CA VAL A 184 -21.36 -9.24 10.85
C VAL A 184 -20.75 -8.92 12.23
N GLU A 185 -21.43 -9.28 13.30
CA GLU A 185 -20.95 -9.02 14.66
C GLU A 185 -19.72 -9.87 15.00
N ALA A 186 -19.71 -11.15 14.58
CA ALA A 186 -18.56 -12.02 14.75
C ALA A 186 -17.31 -11.46 14.05
N VAL A 187 -17.47 -10.96 12.82
CA VAL A 187 -16.37 -10.34 12.05
C VAL A 187 -15.84 -9.08 12.75
N ARG A 188 -16.71 -8.25 13.33
CA ARG A 188 -16.29 -7.03 14.05
C ARG A 188 -15.53 -7.31 15.33
N MET A 189 -15.83 -8.44 15.96
CA MET A 189 -15.24 -8.85 17.23
C MET A 189 -13.96 -9.69 17.04
N VAL A 190 -13.49 -9.89 15.80
CA VAL A 190 -12.25 -10.61 15.52
C VAL A 190 -11.06 -9.81 16.04
N LEU A 191 -10.29 -10.44 16.93
CA LEU A 191 -9.00 -9.96 17.41
C LEU A 191 -7.94 -11.05 17.17
N PRO A 192 -7.13 -10.93 16.10
CA PRO A 192 -6.16 -11.97 15.75
C PRO A 192 -5.00 -12.03 16.75
N VAL A 193 -4.64 -13.24 17.16
CA VAL A 193 -3.51 -13.46 18.10
C VAL A 193 -2.19 -13.76 17.40
N TRP A 194 -2.23 -14.13 16.12
CA TRP A 194 -1.06 -14.57 15.37
C TRP A 194 -1.09 -14.13 13.91
N PHE A 195 0.03 -13.62 13.41
CA PHE A 195 0.20 -13.21 12.01
C PHE A 195 1.05 -14.23 11.24
N ASN A 196 0.59 -14.65 10.06
CA ASN A 196 1.26 -15.67 9.26
C ASN A 196 2.47 -15.14 8.48
N TRP A 197 3.55 -14.83 9.19
CA TRP A 197 4.79 -14.33 8.62
C TRP A 197 5.39 -15.19 7.51
N PRO A 198 5.46 -16.54 7.61
CA PRO A 198 5.97 -17.38 6.53
C PRO A 198 5.17 -17.19 5.23
N LEU A 199 3.83 -17.24 5.32
CA LEU A 199 2.97 -17.08 4.14
C LEU A 199 3.03 -15.65 3.59
N PHE A 200 3.09 -14.66 4.48
CA PHE A 200 3.28 -13.26 4.11
C PHE A 200 4.60 -13.03 3.37
N THR A 201 5.68 -13.70 3.79
CA THR A 201 7.00 -13.59 3.14
C THR A 201 6.96 -14.15 1.71
N VAL A 202 6.25 -15.26 1.51
CA VAL A 202 5.99 -15.79 0.16
C VAL A 202 5.19 -14.79 -0.67
N ALA A 203 4.15 -14.18 -0.10
CA ALA A 203 3.36 -13.15 -0.79
C ALA A 203 4.24 -11.96 -1.19
N LEU A 204 5.11 -11.49 -0.28
CA LEU A 204 6.02 -10.37 -0.52
C LEU A 204 7.04 -10.68 -1.62
N ALA A 205 7.58 -11.90 -1.66
CA ALA A 205 8.48 -12.34 -2.72
C ALA A 205 7.78 -12.35 -4.10
N LEU A 206 6.53 -12.82 -4.15
CA LEU A 206 5.71 -12.79 -5.37
C LEU A 206 5.38 -11.37 -5.80
N LEU A 207 5.05 -10.48 -4.85
CA LEU A 207 4.80 -9.06 -5.10
C LEU A 207 6.01 -8.36 -5.71
N ALA A 208 7.23 -8.76 -5.35
CA ALA A 208 8.46 -8.20 -5.88
C ALA A 208 8.79 -8.64 -7.32
N ALA A 209 8.08 -9.60 -7.91
CA ALA A 209 8.38 -10.14 -9.24
C ALA A 209 8.49 -9.08 -10.36
N PRO A 210 7.58 -8.08 -10.47
CA PRO A 210 7.68 -7.02 -11.47
C PRO A 210 8.91 -6.12 -11.27
N ILE A 211 9.30 -5.88 -10.02
CA ILE A 211 10.48 -5.07 -9.69
C ILE A 211 11.74 -5.78 -10.19
N VAL A 212 11.85 -7.08 -9.90
CA VAL A 212 12.99 -7.91 -10.35
C VAL A 212 13.06 -7.96 -11.87
N ASP A 213 11.92 -8.17 -12.54
CA ASP A 213 11.84 -8.20 -14.00
C ASP A 213 12.25 -6.86 -14.63
N LEU A 214 11.68 -5.75 -14.16
CA LEU A 214 12.03 -4.41 -14.63
C LEU A 214 13.50 -4.08 -14.39
N SER A 215 14.02 -4.41 -13.20
CA SER A 215 15.41 -4.16 -12.85
C SER A 215 16.37 -4.91 -13.77
N ARG A 216 16.05 -6.17 -14.10
CA ARG A 216 16.80 -6.96 -15.10
C ARG A 216 16.72 -6.35 -16.49
N GLN A 217 15.54 -5.92 -16.93
CA GLN A 217 15.38 -5.26 -18.22
C GLN A 217 16.20 -3.96 -18.32
N ILE A 218 16.18 -3.14 -17.27
CA ILE A 218 16.94 -1.88 -17.19
C ILE A 218 18.44 -2.17 -17.18
N TRP A 219 18.89 -3.12 -16.36
CA TRP A 219 20.29 -3.53 -16.30
C TRP A 219 20.84 -3.98 -17.65
N ASN A 220 20.13 -4.90 -18.32
CA ASN A 220 20.54 -5.44 -19.61
C ASN A 220 20.65 -4.33 -20.67
N ARG A 221 19.75 -3.33 -20.64
CA ARG A 221 19.81 -2.17 -21.55
C ARG A 221 21.06 -1.32 -21.31
N HIS A 222 21.43 -1.08 -20.06
CA HIS A 222 22.66 -0.34 -19.74
C HIS A 222 23.90 -1.08 -20.24
N SER A 223 23.98 -2.39 -20.04
CA SER A 223 25.08 -3.21 -20.53
C SER A 223 25.20 -3.20 -22.06
N THR A 224 24.08 -3.34 -22.80
CA THR A 224 24.10 -3.28 -24.27
C THR A 224 24.51 -1.90 -24.79
N ARG A 225 24.07 -0.80 -24.16
CA ARG A 225 24.50 0.56 -24.55
C ARG A 225 26.00 0.77 -24.36
N GLN A 226 26.57 0.32 -23.23
CA GLN A 226 28.01 0.42 -22.99
C GLN A 226 28.82 -0.38 -24.03
N LEU A 227 28.40 -1.60 -24.35
CA LEU A 227 29.06 -2.42 -25.37
C LEU A 227 28.98 -1.81 -26.77
N ALA A 228 27.86 -1.16 -27.11
CA ALA A 228 27.69 -0.48 -28.40
C ALA A 228 28.56 0.79 -28.52
N GLN A 229 28.77 1.52 -27.42
CA GLN A 229 29.64 2.71 -27.37
C GLN A 229 31.13 2.35 -27.30
N ALA A 230 31.47 1.13 -26.88
CA ALA A 230 32.84 0.63 -26.81
C ALA A 230 33.34 -0.02 -28.13
N LYS A 231 32.48 -0.13 -29.16
CA LYS A 231 32.93 -0.54 -30.50
C LYS A 231 33.56 0.66 -31.22
N PRO A 232 34.81 0.55 -31.69
CA PRO A 232 35.54 1.62 -32.39
C PRO A 232 34.94 1.95 -33.76
#